data_AF-A0A8D9ENU6-F1
#
_entry.id   AF-A0A8D9ENU6-F1
#
_cell.length_a   1.000
_cell.length_b   1.000
_cell.length_c   1.000
_cell.angle_alpha   90.00
_cell.angle_beta   90.00
_cell.angle_gamma   90.00
#
_symmetry.space_group_name_H-M   'P 1'
#
loop_
_entity.id
_entity.type
_entity.pdbx_description
1 polymer ?
#
loop_
_entity_poly.entity_id
_entity_poly.type
_entity_poly.pdbx_seq_one_letter_code
_entity_poly.pdbx_strand_id
1 'polypeptide(L)'
;MEDNMVSVSELPYFEGDFWPNILEESIKELDQEEEEQKKKEAVAAQEAANTEILTEDDEGEGIAGKKKGQKKVKSKSKSKSSQRKSSSKKSSGGNDLSAKIFATMEKHKEVFFVIRLHSVQSAANLGPIQDPDPSINCDLMDGRDAFLTMARDRHYEFSSLRRAKYSSMAMLFELHNQSTDKFVYTCNNCRNQVETRYHCTICDDFDLCVPCYKKDGHEHKMDKLGLDLDDGSAPSDQKQVADQDAHKHSILRCIQSLTHAF
;
A
#
# COMPACT_ATOMS: atom_id res chain seq x y z
N MET A 1 -19.28 -16.90 15.73
CA MET A 1 -17.94 -16.40 16.06
C MET A 1 -17.65 -16.79 17.49
N GLU A 2 -16.65 -17.63 17.72
CA GLU A 2 -16.30 -18.12 19.07
C GLU A 2 -15.52 -17.08 19.87
N ASP A 3 -14.79 -16.20 19.18
CA ASP A 3 -14.22 -14.98 19.75
C ASP A 3 -15.35 -13.94 19.79
N ASN A 4 -15.78 -13.58 20.99
CA ASN A 4 -16.86 -12.63 21.23
C ASN A 4 -16.38 -11.20 20.90
N MET A 5 -16.04 -10.94 19.63
CA MET A 5 -15.48 -9.68 19.15
C MET A 5 -16.42 -8.53 19.50
N VAL A 6 -15.88 -7.52 20.19
CA VAL A 6 -16.66 -6.36 20.65
C VAL A 6 -16.37 -5.14 19.79
N SER A 7 -15.16 -5.07 19.24
CA SER A 7 -14.70 -3.95 18.44
C SER A 7 -14.11 -4.42 17.13
N VAL A 8 -14.32 -3.62 16.10
CA VAL A 8 -13.74 -3.83 14.77
C VAL A 8 -12.21 -3.71 14.77
N SER A 9 -11.64 -2.99 15.74
CA SER A 9 -10.19 -2.89 15.92
C SER A 9 -9.51 -4.22 16.30
N GLU A 10 -10.29 -5.22 16.71
CA GLU A 10 -9.79 -6.57 17.02
C GLU A 10 -9.64 -7.44 15.76
N LEU A 11 -10.13 -6.96 14.62
CA LEU A 11 -10.02 -7.67 13.35
C LEU A 11 -8.57 -7.62 12.84
N PRO A 12 -7.98 -8.76 12.42
CA PRO A 12 -6.66 -8.76 11.80
C PRO A 12 -6.60 -7.84 10.57
N TYR A 13 -5.52 -7.08 10.46
CA TYR A 13 -5.28 -6.17 9.34
C TYR A 13 -4.17 -6.73 8.46
N PHE A 14 -4.50 -7.06 7.21
CA PHE A 14 -3.56 -7.59 6.22
C PHE A 14 -3.48 -6.68 4.99
N GLU A 15 -2.29 -6.57 4.41
CA GLU A 15 -2.09 -5.77 3.20
C GLU A 15 -2.83 -6.37 1.99
N GLY A 16 -3.54 -5.52 1.24
CA GLY A 16 -4.31 -5.95 0.06
C GLY A 16 -5.57 -6.76 0.37
N ASP A 17 -5.96 -6.90 1.64
CA ASP A 17 -7.15 -7.65 2.05
C ASP A 17 -8.45 -6.84 1.84
N PHE A 18 -9.56 -7.56 1.85
CA PHE A 18 -10.91 -7.01 1.71
C PHE A 18 -11.30 -6.11 2.89
N TRP A 19 -11.01 -6.54 4.12
CA TRP A 19 -11.52 -5.89 5.33
C TRP A 19 -11.03 -4.45 5.51
N PRO A 20 -9.72 -4.12 5.35
CA PRO A 20 -9.26 -2.73 5.40
C PRO A 20 -10.02 -1.78 4.48
N ASN A 21 -10.28 -2.21 3.23
CA ASN A 21 -10.97 -1.38 2.26
C ASN A 21 -12.43 -1.12 2.65
N ILE A 22 -13.14 -2.17 3.07
CA ILE A 22 -14.54 -2.05 3.53
C ILE A 22 -14.65 -1.19 4.79
N LEU A 23 -13.65 -1.24 5.67
CA LEU A 23 -13.60 -0.40 6.85
C LEU A 23 -13.50 1.08 6.47
N GLU A 24 -12.56 1.41 5.60
CA GLU A 24 -12.38 2.77 5.08
C GLU A 24 -13.64 3.28 4.35
N GLU A 25 -14.27 2.44 3.53
CA GLU A 25 -15.53 2.78 2.86
C GLU A 25 -16.66 3.00 3.87
N SER A 26 -16.82 2.11 4.85
CA SER A 26 -17.87 2.21 5.86
C SER A 26 -17.71 3.44 6.74
N ILE A 27 -16.48 3.81 7.11
CA ILE A 27 -16.19 5.03 7.88
C ILE A 27 -16.58 6.27 7.06
N LYS A 28 -16.15 6.33 5.79
CA LYS A 28 -16.48 7.46 4.90
C LYS A 28 -17.98 7.63 4.69
N GLU A 29 -18.71 6.53 4.54
CA GLU A 29 -20.17 6.56 4.40
C GLU A 29 -20.85 7.09 5.68
N LEU A 30 -20.43 6.64 6.85
CA LEU A 30 -20.98 7.11 8.13
C LEU A 30 -20.69 8.59 8.38
N ASP A 31 -19.49 9.06 8.04
CA ASP A 31 -19.14 10.47 8.15
C ASP A 31 -20.02 11.35 7.24
N GLN A 32 -20.30 10.89 6.02
CA GLN A 32 -21.21 11.56 5.09
C GLN A 32 -22.65 11.59 5.61
N GLU A 33 -23.14 10.47 6.14
CA GLU A 33 -24.48 10.37 6.74
C GLU A 33 -24.63 11.32 7.94
N GLU A 34 -23.62 11.41 8.81
CA GLU A 34 -23.62 12.32 9.95
C GLU A 34 -23.63 13.80 9.49
N GLU A 35 -22.88 14.15 8.45
CA GLU A 35 -22.89 15.49 7.88
C GLU A 35 -24.23 15.86 7.24
N GLU A 36 -24.83 14.94 6.48
CA GLU A 36 -26.16 15.15 5.91
C GLU A 36 -27.22 15.31 6.99
N GLN A 37 -27.14 14.51 8.05
CA GLN A 37 -28.06 14.62 9.17
C GLN A 37 -27.91 15.96 9.88
N LYS A 38 -26.68 16.42 10.13
CA LYS A 38 -26.41 17.77 10.68
C LYS A 38 -26.97 18.88 9.79
N LYS A 39 -26.84 18.76 8.47
CA LYS A 39 -27.41 19.74 7.51
C LYS A 39 -28.93 19.75 7.58
N LYS A 40 -29.58 18.57 7.60
CA LYS A 40 -31.04 18.43 7.70
C LYS A 40 -31.56 18.99 9.04
N GLU A 41 -30.87 18.72 10.14
CA GLU A 41 -31.20 19.26 11.47
C GLU A 41 -31.03 20.78 11.54
N ALA A 42 -30.00 21.35 10.90
CA ALA A 42 -29.79 22.80 10.84
C ALA A 42 -30.88 23.52 10.04
N VAL A 43 -31.28 22.97 8.88
CA VAL A 43 -32.38 23.51 8.07
C VAL A 43 -33.70 23.46 8.85
N ALA A 44 -34.01 22.31 9.47
CA ALA A 44 -35.22 22.16 10.28
C ALA A 44 -35.25 23.13 11.48
N ALA A 45 -34.10 23.38 12.12
CA ALA A 45 -33.98 24.35 13.21
C ALA A 45 -34.18 25.80 12.73
N GLN A 46 -33.68 26.17 11.55
CA GLN A 46 -33.89 27.49 10.95
C GLN A 46 -35.35 27.71 10.53
N GLU A 47 -36.00 26.70 9.96
CA GLU A 47 -37.43 26.75 9.60
C GLU A 47 -38.33 26.89 10.84
N ALA A 48 -37.99 26.18 11.93
CA ALA A 48 -38.69 26.32 13.20
C ALA A 48 -38.53 27.74 13.79
N ALA A 49 -37.32 28.29 13.77
CA ALA A 49 -37.05 29.65 14.28
C ALA A 49 -37.76 30.74 13.45
N ASN A 50 -37.82 30.62 12.12
CA ASN A 50 -38.57 31.54 11.27
C ASN A 50 -40.09 31.45 11.48
N THR A 51 -40.59 30.31 11.92
CA THR A 51 -42.03 30.12 12.21
C THR A 51 -42.42 30.76 13.55
N GLU A 52 -41.51 30.81 14.54
CA GLU A 52 -41.78 31.45 15.84
C GLU A 52 -41.79 32.99 15.75
N ILE A 53 -40.99 33.61 14.87
CA ILE A 53 -40.94 35.08 14.66
C ILE A 53 -42.24 35.64 14.07
N LEU A 54 -43.05 34.83 13.36
CA LEU A 54 -44.32 35.27 12.76
C LEU A 54 -45.52 35.26 13.74
N THR A 55 -45.30 35.00 15.04
CA THR A 55 -46.39 34.94 16.05
C THR A 55 -46.36 36.04 17.12
N GLU A 56 -45.40 36.97 17.07
CA GLU A 56 -45.27 38.07 18.02
C GLU A 56 -45.44 39.44 17.35
N ASP A 57 -46.58 39.70 16.69
CA ASP A 57 -47.04 41.06 16.35
C ASP A 57 -48.54 41.04 15.98
N ASP A 58 -49.44 40.99 16.99
CA ASP A 58 -50.83 41.45 16.82
C ASP A 58 -51.42 41.85 18.19
N GLU A 59 -51.00 43.02 18.71
CA GLU A 59 -51.81 43.78 19.66
C GLU A 59 -52.50 44.92 18.90
N GLY A 60 -53.83 44.85 18.74
CA GLY A 60 -54.63 45.90 18.12
C GLY A 60 -56.14 45.70 18.31
N GLU A 61 -56.73 46.51 19.19
CA GLU A 61 -58.13 46.56 19.60
C GLU A 61 -59.17 46.76 18.45
N GLY A 62 -60.41 46.26 18.65
CA GLY A 62 -61.60 47.05 18.28
C GLY A 62 -62.82 46.39 17.60
N ILE A 63 -63.84 46.08 18.42
CA ILE A 63 -65.30 46.29 18.19
C ILE A 63 -66.14 45.32 17.31
N ALA A 64 -66.87 44.46 18.03
CA ALA A 64 -68.30 44.11 17.99
C ALA A 64 -69.12 44.02 16.67
N GLY A 65 -69.62 42.81 16.39
CA GLY A 65 -70.80 42.55 15.55
C GLY A 65 -71.37 41.13 15.80
N LYS A 66 -72.64 41.03 16.20
CA LYS A 66 -73.28 39.85 16.83
C LYS A 66 -74.24 39.12 15.87
N LYS A 67 -74.15 37.78 15.80
CA LYS A 67 -75.18 36.73 15.50
C LYS A 67 -74.71 35.73 14.42
N LYS A 68 -75.02 34.42 14.42
CA LYS A 68 -75.53 33.42 15.37
C LYS A 68 -75.56 32.11 14.54
N GLY A 69 -74.89 31.03 14.94
CA GLY A 69 -75.00 29.73 14.27
C GLY A 69 -74.02 28.69 14.80
N GLN A 70 -74.53 27.64 15.44
CA GLN A 70 -73.80 26.62 16.19
C GLN A 70 -73.30 25.49 15.28
N LYS A 71 -72.08 24.97 15.50
CA LYS A 71 -71.85 23.61 16.02
C LYS A 71 -70.36 23.36 16.31
N LYS A 72 -70.09 23.03 17.58
CA LYS A 72 -68.82 22.55 18.12
C LYS A 72 -68.55 21.11 17.66
N VAL A 73 -67.33 20.83 17.18
CA VAL A 73 -66.68 19.53 17.40
C VAL A 73 -65.40 19.82 18.19
N LYS A 74 -65.33 19.21 19.38
CA LYS A 74 -64.23 19.28 20.34
C LYS A 74 -63.06 18.42 19.84
N SER A 75 -61.86 19.00 19.68
CA SER A 75 -60.60 18.28 19.90
C SER A 75 -59.94 18.86 21.14
N LYS A 76 -59.76 18.02 22.17
CA LYS A 76 -59.07 18.38 23.40
C LYS A 76 -57.57 18.27 23.16
N SER A 77 -56.88 19.41 23.16
CA SER A 77 -55.47 19.48 23.52
C SER A 77 -55.34 19.23 25.03
N LYS A 78 -54.45 18.30 25.41
CA LYS A 78 -53.98 18.15 26.78
C LYS A 78 -52.46 18.24 26.73
N SER A 79 -51.98 19.46 26.95
CA SER A 79 -50.59 19.78 27.22
C SER A 79 -50.13 19.08 28.49
N LYS A 80 -48.99 18.39 28.42
CA LYS A 80 -48.20 18.07 29.60
C LYS A 80 -46.73 18.25 29.25
N SER A 81 -46.21 19.39 29.65
CA SER A 81 -44.81 19.70 29.80
C SER A 81 -44.11 18.63 30.66
N SER A 82 -42.94 18.15 30.21
CA SER A 82 -41.80 17.89 31.10
C SER A 82 -40.56 17.46 30.32
N GLN A 83 -39.50 18.25 30.48
CA GLN A 83 -38.08 17.90 30.43
C GLN A 83 -37.50 17.31 29.13
N ARG A 84 -37.10 18.22 28.22
CA ARG A 84 -35.93 17.99 27.36
C ARG A 84 -34.67 18.10 28.22
N LYS A 85 -34.14 16.96 28.67
CA LYS A 85 -32.73 16.86 29.10
C LYS A 85 -31.90 16.76 27.83
N SER A 86 -31.24 17.85 27.44
CA SER A 86 -30.19 17.85 26.43
C SER A 86 -28.96 17.12 27.00
N SER A 87 -28.94 15.80 26.90
CA SER A 87 -27.68 15.06 26.97
C SER A 87 -27.05 15.07 25.58
N SER A 88 -26.08 15.94 25.39
CA SER A 88 -25.09 15.86 24.30
C SER A 88 -24.35 14.53 24.41
N LYS A 89 -24.92 13.46 23.85
CA LYS A 89 -24.29 12.14 23.79
C LYS A 89 -23.54 12.04 22.46
N LYS A 90 -22.40 12.72 22.39
CA LYS A 90 -21.35 12.43 21.39
C LYS A 90 -20.72 11.09 21.75
N SER A 91 -21.26 9.96 21.26
CA SER A 91 -20.57 8.66 21.27
C SER A 91 -21.31 7.54 20.51
N SER A 92 -21.98 7.82 19.39
CA SER A 92 -22.79 6.80 18.68
C SER A 92 -22.19 6.27 17.37
N GLY A 93 -21.05 6.78 16.89
CA GLY A 93 -20.45 6.30 15.63
C GLY A 93 -19.79 4.93 15.75
N GLY A 94 -19.20 4.60 16.91
CA GLY A 94 -18.46 3.34 17.09
C GLY A 94 -19.32 2.07 17.08
N ASN A 95 -20.58 2.15 17.51
CA ASN A 95 -21.49 1.01 17.47
C ASN A 95 -22.04 0.77 16.07
N ASP A 96 -22.22 1.83 15.28
CA ASP A 96 -22.82 1.73 13.95
C ASP A 96 -21.83 1.14 12.93
N LEU A 97 -20.57 1.57 13.00
CA LEU A 97 -19.49 0.94 12.23
C LEU A 97 -19.38 -0.55 12.55
N SER A 98 -19.29 -0.92 13.83
CA SER A 98 -19.22 -2.33 14.24
C SER A 98 -20.41 -3.15 13.74
N ALA A 99 -21.64 -2.62 13.85
CA ALA A 99 -22.83 -3.29 13.35
C ALA A 99 -22.78 -3.52 11.83
N LYS A 100 -22.36 -2.51 11.06
CA LYS A 100 -22.24 -2.57 9.60
C LYS A 100 -21.18 -3.59 9.16
N ILE A 101 -20.04 -3.62 9.85
CA ILE A 101 -18.97 -4.58 9.57
C ILE A 101 -19.40 -6.00 9.93
N PHE A 102 -20.02 -6.23 11.10
CA PHE A 102 -20.51 -7.57 11.47
C PHE A 102 -21.59 -8.08 10.51
N ALA A 103 -22.48 -7.21 10.02
CA ALA A 103 -23.44 -7.59 8.98
C ALA A 103 -22.74 -8.00 7.68
N THR A 104 -21.69 -7.28 7.28
CA THR A 104 -20.86 -7.63 6.12
C THR A 104 -20.11 -8.94 6.32
N MET A 105 -19.56 -9.19 7.52
CA MET A 105 -18.95 -10.46 7.89
C MET A 105 -19.90 -11.62 7.74
N GLU A 106 -21.12 -11.52 8.27
CA GLU A 106 -22.10 -12.60 8.16
C GLU A 106 -22.51 -12.85 6.70
N LYS A 107 -22.63 -11.80 5.90
CA LYS A 107 -22.95 -11.89 4.46
C LYS A 107 -21.83 -12.57 3.65
N HIS A 108 -20.57 -12.36 4.00
CA HIS A 108 -19.41 -12.86 3.26
C HIS A 108 -18.65 -13.99 3.98
N LYS A 109 -19.21 -14.59 5.04
CA LYS A 109 -18.52 -15.56 5.90
C LYS A 109 -17.96 -16.80 5.18
N GLU A 110 -18.58 -17.22 4.08
CA GLU A 110 -18.19 -18.44 3.35
C GLU A 110 -16.91 -18.26 2.50
N VAL A 111 -16.42 -17.03 2.33
CA VAL A 111 -15.18 -16.75 1.57
C VAL A 111 -13.99 -16.40 2.47
N PHE A 112 -14.20 -16.25 3.79
CA PHE A 112 -13.15 -15.95 4.75
C PHE A 112 -12.95 -17.11 5.71
N PHE A 113 -11.73 -17.63 5.76
CA PHE A 113 -11.37 -18.75 6.62
C PHE A 113 -10.49 -18.27 7.77
N VAL A 114 -10.88 -18.62 9.00
CA VAL A 114 -10.03 -18.45 10.18
C VAL A 114 -9.46 -19.82 10.55
N ILE A 115 -8.17 -20.02 10.32
CA ILE A 115 -7.48 -21.28 10.58
C ILE A 115 -6.80 -21.21 11.95
N ARG A 116 -7.24 -22.07 12.86
CA ARG A 116 -6.63 -22.20 14.19
C ARG A 116 -5.58 -23.31 14.15
N LEU A 117 -4.30 -22.92 14.09
CA LEU A 117 -3.17 -23.86 14.09
C LEU A 117 -2.87 -24.41 15.49
N HIS A 118 -3.10 -23.60 16.52
CA HIS A 118 -2.95 -23.98 17.93
C HIS A 118 -4.27 -23.80 18.68
N SER A 119 -4.49 -24.62 19.71
CA SER A 119 -5.56 -24.36 20.69
C SER A 119 -5.24 -23.09 21.48
N VAL A 120 -6.26 -22.44 22.06
CA VAL A 120 -6.06 -21.20 22.85
C VAL A 120 -5.05 -21.41 23.98
N GLN A 121 -5.14 -22.56 24.66
CA GLN A 121 -4.26 -22.91 25.77
C GLN A 121 -2.81 -23.15 25.34
N SER A 122 -2.61 -23.75 24.16
CA SER A 122 -1.27 -23.97 23.62
C SER A 122 -0.66 -22.66 23.14
N ALA A 123 -1.44 -21.81 22.47
CA ALA A 123 -0.98 -20.53 21.93
C ALA A 123 -0.49 -19.58 23.03
N ALA A 124 -1.15 -19.59 24.20
CA ALA A 124 -0.76 -18.77 25.35
C ALA A 124 0.62 -19.10 25.95
N ASN A 125 1.18 -20.28 25.63
CA ASN A 125 2.45 -20.76 26.18
C ASN A 125 3.57 -20.84 25.11
N LEU A 126 3.35 -20.31 23.90
CA LEU A 126 4.36 -20.32 22.85
C LEU A 126 5.48 -19.31 23.17
N GLY A 127 6.71 -19.71 22.86
CA GLY A 127 7.85 -18.80 22.88
C GLY A 127 7.85 -17.86 21.66
N PRO A 128 8.83 -16.95 21.57
CA PRO A 128 9.02 -16.12 20.39
C PRO A 128 9.21 -16.96 19.12
N ILE A 129 8.62 -16.51 18.01
CA ILE A 129 8.81 -17.14 16.71
C ILE A 129 10.26 -16.91 16.27
N GLN A 130 10.96 -17.98 15.92
CA GLN A 130 12.31 -17.94 15.34
C GLN A 130 12.26 -18.59 13.97
N ASP A 131 12.48 -17.78 12.93
CA ASP A 131 12.64 -18.27 11.58
C ASP A 131 14.12 -18.61 11.35
N PRO A 132 14.46 -19.88 11.05
CA PRO A 132 15.84 -20.27 10.78
C PRO A 132 16.35 -19.81 9.41
N ASP A 133 15.47 -19.41 8.50
CA ASP A 133 15.82 -19.08 7.13
C ASP A 133 16.28 -17.60 7.01
N PRO A 134 17.35 -17.33 6.25
CA PRO A 134 17.79 -15.96 6.01
C PRO A 134 16.81 -15.24 5.07
N SER A 135 16.80 -13.91 5.13
CA SER A 135 16.07 -13.09 4.16
C SER A 135 16.63 -13.32 2.75
N ILE A 136 15.76 -13.67 1.81
CA ILE A 136 16.10 -13.76 0.39
C ILE A 136 15.71 -12.46 -0.28
N ASN A 137 16.69 -11.74 -0.83
CA ASN A 137 16.42 -10.55 -1.63
C ASN A 137 16.26 -10.94 -3.11
N CYS A 138 15.11 -10.62 -3.70
CA CYS A 138 14.75 -10.97 -5.07
C CYS A 138 13.65 -10.02 -5.58
N ASP A 139 14.05 -8.90 -6.19
CA ASP A 139 13.13 -7.87 -6.68
C ASP A 139 12.08 -8.43 -7.66
N LEU A 140 12.45 -9.46 -8.44
CA LEU A 140 11.52 -10.09 -9.38
C LEU A 140 10.35 -10.81 -8.67
N MET A 141 10.58 -11.29 -7.44
CA MET A 141 9.61 -12.03 -6.63
C MET A 141 9.13 -11.22 -5.41
N ASP A 142 9.43 -9.92 -5.35
CA ASP A 142 8.88 -9.02 -4.35
C ASP A 142 7.45 -8.63 -4.76
N GLY A 143 6.50 -9.37 -4.21
CA GLY A 143 5.11 -9.33 -4.64
C GLY A 143 4.91 -9.94 -6.04
N ARG A 144 3.73 -9.70 -6.62
CA ARG A 144 3.34 -10.34 -7.89
C ARG A 144 3.65 -9.50 -9.13
N ASP A 145 3.74 -8.19 -8.98
CA ASP A 145 3.64 -7.27 -10.12
C ASP A 145 4.91 -7.25 -10.97
N ALA A 146 6.09 -7.38 -10.36
CA ALA A 146 7.37 -7.47 -11.07
C ALA A 146 7.40 -8.69 -12.02
N PHE A 147 7.08 -9.87 -11.49
CA PHE A 147 6.99 -11.09 -12.29
C PHE A 147 5.93 -10.98 -13.40
N LEU A 148 4.73 -10.49 -13.10
CA LEU A 148 3.66 -10.34 -14.10
C LEU A 148 4.05 -9.34 -15.21
N THR A 149 4.77 -8.28 -14.86
CA THR A 149 5.28 -7.31 -15.82
C THR A 149 6.34 -7.93 -16.73
N MET A 150 7.34 -8.59 -16.15
CA MET A 150 8.35 -9.33 -16.92
C MET A 150 7.70 -10.36 -17.85
N ALA A 151 6.75 -11.15 -17.35
CA ALA A 151 6.08 -12.18 -18.14
C ALA A 151 5.29 -11.57 -19.31
N ARG A 152 4.62 -10.42 -19.10
CA ARG A 152 3.90 -9.70 -20.15
C ARG A 152 4.85 -9.17 -21.22
N ASP A 153 5.93 -8.51 -20.80
CA ASP A 153 6.89 -7.84 -21.69
C ASP A 153 7.72 -8.84 -22.51
N ARG A 154 8.05 -10.00 -21.92
CA ARG A 154 8.80 -11.08 -22.57
C ARG A 154 7.91 -12.14 -23.23
N HIS A 155 6.59 -11.96 -23.20
CA HIS A 155 5.61 -12.91 -23.71
C HIS A 155 5.74 -14.33 -23.13
N TYR A 156 6.04 -14.41 -21.83
CA TYR A 156 6.03 -15.67 -21.09
C TYR A 156 4.59 -16.05 -20.75
N GLU A 157 4.13 -17.13 -21.36
CA GLU A 157 2.78 -17.64 -21.19
C GLU A 157 2.78 -18.94 -20.38
N PHE A 158 1.73 -19.11 -19.56
CA PHE A 158 1.43 -20.34 -18.84
C PHE A 158 0.16 -21.03 -19.36
N SER A 159 -0.17 -20.78 -20.64
CA SER A 159 -1.41 -21.20 -21.31
C SER A 159 -1.41 -22.64 -21.81
N SER A 160 -0.26 -23.31 -21.87
CA SER A 160 -0.11 -24.72 -22.26
C SER A 160 1.14 -25.32 -21.64
N LEU A 161 1.23 -26.65 -21.55
CA LEU A 161 2.41 -27.32 -20.98
C LEU A 161 3.73 -26.91 -21.66
N ARG A 162 3.73 -26.80 -23.00
CA ARG A 162 4.93 -26.41 -23.76
C ARG A 162 5.35 -24.98 -23.41
N ARG A 163 4.39 -24.04 -23.39
CA ARG A 163 4.65 -22.63 -23.07
C ARG A 163 5.06 -22.46 -21.61
N ALA A 164 4.37 -23.13 -20.69
CA ALA A 164 4.72 -23.13 -19.27
C ALA A 164 6.14 -23.65 -19.03
N LYS A 165 6.55 -24.76 -19.68
CA LYS A 165 7.94 -25.25 -19.58
C LYS A 165 8.97 -24.22 -20.03
N TYR A 166 8.72 -23.55 -21.15
CA TYR A 166 9.60 -22.50 -21.65
C TYR A 166 9.65 -21.31 -20.68
N SER A 167 8.50 -20.80 -20.26
CA SER A 167 8.37 -19.68 -19.32
C SER A 167 9.04 -19.98 -17.97
N SER A 168 8.86 -21.20 -17.43
CA SER A 168 9.53 -21.63 -16.21
C SER A 168 11.05 -21.75 -16.38
N MET A 169 11.53 -22.27 -17.51
CA MET A 169 12.96 -22.32 -17.80
C MET A 169 13.56 -20.91 -17.87
N ALA A 170 12.90 -19.97 -18.54
CA ALA A 170 13.35 -18.58 -18.62
C ALA A 170 13.31 -17.89 -17.25
N MET A 171 12.24 -18.10 -16.46
CA MET A 171 12.13 -17.60 -15.08
C MET A 171 13.25 -18.13 -14.19
N LEU A 172 13.60 -19.41 -14.29
CA LEU A 172 14.72 -20.01 -13.54
C LEU A 172 16.06 -19.39 -13.93
N PHE A 173 16.27 -19.15 -15.22
CA PHE A 173 17.47 -18.45 -15.70
C PHE A 173 17.55 -17.05 -15.10
N GLU A 174 16.48 -16.27 -15.17
CA GLU A 174 16.44 -14.92 -14.59
C GLU A 174 16.71 -15.00 -13.08
N LEU A 175 16.04 -15.87 -12.32
CA LEU A 175 16.26 -16.06 -10.87
C LEU A 175 17.71 -16.38 -10.51
N HIS A 176 18.36 -17.25 -11.28
CA HIS A 176 19.74 -17.63 -11.01
C HIS A 176 20.74 -16.51 -11.37
N ASN A 177 20.37 -15.62 -12.29
CA ASN A 177 21.25 -14.62 -12.87
C ASN A 177 20.89 -13.17 -12.46
N GLN A 178 19.93 -12.95 -11.56
CA GLN A 178 19.56 -11.58 -11.10
C GLN A 178 20.74 -10.85 -10.47
N SER A 179 21.64 -11.59 -9.83
CA SER A 179 22.84 -11.07 -9.17
C SER A 179 24.11 -11.18 -10.02
N THR A 180 24.06 -11.84 -11.18
CA THR A 180 25.15 -11.81 -12.15
C THR A 180 24.99 -10.53 -12.96
N ASP A 181 25.71 -9.49 -12.54
CA ASP A 181 25.69 -8.19 -13.18
C ASP A 181 25.82 -8.34 -14.71
N LYS A 182 25.01 -7.62 -15.47
CA LYS A 182 24.93 -7.77 -16.94
C LYS A 182 26.20 -7.29 -17.66
N PHE A 183 27.21 -6.84 -16.89
CA PHE A 183 28.50 -6.35 -17.35
C PHE A 183 29.69 -7.08 -16.71
N VAL A 184 29.54 -8.35 -16.37
CA VAL A 184 30.66 -9.14 -15.86
C VAL A 184 31.56 -9.60 -17.02
N TYR A 185 32.78 -9.08 -17.07
CA TYR A 185 33.81 -9.51 -18.03
C TYR A 185 34.58 -10.71 -17.50
N THR A 186 35.25 -11.47 -18.38
CA THR A 186 36.02 -12.65 -17.99
C THR A 186 37.51 -12.40 -18.20
N CYS A 187 38.32 -12.60 -17.16
CA CYS A 187 39.78 -12.51 -17.30
C CYS A 187 40.32 -13.66 -18.17
N ASN A 188 41.02 -13.37 -19.27
CA ASN A 188 41.56 -14.37 -20.19
C ASN A 188 42.67 -15.23 -19.56
N ASN A 189 43.26 -14.80 -18.45
CA ASN A 189 44.31 -15.55 -17.75
C ASN A 189 43.76 -16.49 -16.67
N CYS A 190 43.00 -15.98 -15.69
CA CYS A 190 42.47 -16.79 -14.59
C CYS A 190 41.04 -17.30 -14.78
N ARG A 191 40.34 -16.84 -15.82
CA ARG A 191 38.92 -17.13 -16.12
C ARG A 191 37.93 -16.71 -15.03
N ASN A 192 38.36 -15.91 -14.06
CA ASN A 192 37.43 -15.31 -13.09
C ASN A 192 36.62 -14.21 -13.75
N GLN A 193 35.37 -14.11 -13.30
CA GLN A 193 34.45 -13.03 -13.56
C GLN A 193 34.90 -11.76 -12.84
N VAL A 194 34.97 -10.64 -13.55
CA VAL A 194 35.45 -9.35 -13.03
C VAL A 194 34.64 -8.17 -13.55
N GLU A 195 34.40 -7.23 -12.67
CA GLU A 195 33.70 -5.97 -12.96
C GLU A 195 34.67 -4.87 -13.40
N THR A 196 35.88 -4.84 -12.82
CA THR A 196 36.99 -3.96 -13.23
C THR A 196 38.09 -4.78 -13.88
N ARG A 197 38.40 -4.47 -15.15
CA ARG A 197 39.40 -5.16 -15.98
C ARG A 197 40.40 -4.19 -16.59
N TYR A 198 41.54 -4.73 -17.02
CA TYR A 198 42.43 -4.10 -17.98
C TYR A 198 42.12 -4.71 -19.34
N HIS A 199 41.81 -3.87 -20.34
CA HIS A 199 41.48 -4.29 -21.69
C HIS A 199 42.60 -3.93 -22.66
N CYS A 200 43.00 -4.87 -23.51
CA CYS A 200 43.93 -4.61 -24.59
C CYS A 200 43.17 -4.10 -25.82
N THR A 201 43.49 -2.91 -26.31
CA THR A 201 42.85 -2.34 -27.51
C THR A 201 43.44 -2.86 -28.82
N ILE A 202 44.45 -3.74 -28.75
CA ILE A 202 45.17 -4.29 -29.91
C ILE A 202 44.79 -5.76 -30.14
N CYS A 203 44.69 -6.54 -29.07
CA CYS A 203 44.28 -7.94 -29.12
C CYS A 203 42.75 -8.04 -29.10
N ASP A 204 42.22 -8.95 -29.91
CA ASP A 204 40.79 -9.22 -29.93
C ASP A 204 40.35 -9.84 -28.60
N ASP A 205 39.37 -9.19 -27.96
CA ASP A 205 38.70 -9.62 -26.73
C ASP A 205 39.66 -10.12 -25.61
N PHE A 206 40.74 -9.36 -25.36
CA PHE A 206 41.74 -9.74 -24.36
C PHE A 206 41.70 -8.85 -23.11
N ASP A 207 41.29 -9.46 -22.00
CA ASP A 207 41.03 -8.83 -20.72
C ASP A 207 41.78 -9.50 -19.58
N LEU A 208 42.33 -8.69 -18.69
CA LEU A 208 42.96 -9.17 -17.46
C LEU A 208 42.31 -8.53 -16.24
N CYS A 209 42.06 -9.33 -15.21
CA CYS A 209 41.71 -8.79 -13.90
C CYS A 209 42.90 -8.02 -13.30
N VAL A 210 42.62 -7.13 -12.33
CA VAL A 210 43.66 -6.32 -11.67
C VAL A 210 44.83 -7.17 -11.13
N PRO A 211 44.61 -8.34 -10.48
CA PRO A 211 45.71 -9.21 -10.06
C PRO A 211 46.54 -9.77 -11.22
N CYS A 212 45.89 -10.26 -12.29
CA CYS A 212 46.60 -10.85 -13.44
C CYS A 212 47.38 -9.80 -14.23
N TYR A 213 46.83 -8.59 -14.37
CA TYR A 213 47.56 -7.48 -14.98
C TYR A 213 48.81 -7.11 -14.17
N LYS A 214 48.71 -7.02 -12.84
CA LYS A 214 49.87 -6.71 -11.98
C LYS A 214 50.92 -7.80 -11.95
N LYS A 215 50.51 -9.07 -12.06
CA LYS A 215 51.41 -10.23 -11.93
C LYS A 215 52.06 -10.61 -13.25
N ASP A 216 51.25 -10.81 -14.28
CA ASP A 216 51.67 -11.40 -15.55
C ASP A 216 51.75 -10.33 -16.66
N GLY A 217 50.94 -9.26 -16.54
CA GLY A 217 50.88 -8.18 -17.52
C GLY A 217 50.42 -8.65 -18.90
N HIS A 218 50.61 -7.78 -19.88
CA HIS A 218 50.37 -8.09 -21.29
C HIS A 218 51.36 -7.28 -22.13
N GLU A 219 51.76 -7.80 -23.29
CA GLU A 219 52.78 -7.15 -24.15
C GLU A 219 52.31 -5.79 -24.68
N HIS A 220 51.00 -5.64 -24.91
CA HIS A 220 50.40 -4.39 -25.31
C HIS A 220 49.95 -3.56 -24.11
N LYS A 221 49.95 -2.23 -24.29
CA LYS A 221 49.34 -1.31 -23.33
C LYS A 221 47.87 -1.69 -23.14
N MET A 222 47.46 -1.86 -21.88
CA MET A 222 46.07 -2.13 -21.53
C MET A 222 45.47 -0.92 -20.81
N ASP A 223 44.22 -0.61 -21.13
CA ASP A 223 43.47 0.47 -20.48
C ASP A 223 42.56 -0.12 -19.38
N LYS A 224 42.56 0.52 -18.20
CA LYS A 224 41.70 0.10 -17.09
C LYS A 224 40.26 0.53 -17.36
N LEU A 225 39.36 -0.43 -17.45
CA LEU A 225 37.92 -0.25 -17.69
C LEU A 225 37.14 -0.89 -16.54
N GLY A 226 36.31 -0.11 -15.84
CA GLY A 226 35.49 -0.57 -14.71
C GLY A 226 34.87 0.58 -13.94
N LEU A 227 33.99 0.28 -12.99
CA LEU A 227 33.28 1.27 -12.16
C LEU A 227 34.10 1.86 -11.00
N ASP A 228 35.41 1.58 -10.92
CA ASP A 228 36.35 2.10 -9.90
C ASP A 228 35.86 1.94 -8.44
N LEU A 229 35.11 0.88 -8.13
CA LEU A 229 34.70 0.56 -6.75
C LEU A 229 35.76 -0.21 -5.95
N ASP A 230 36.80 -0.74 -6.60
CA ASP A 230 37.85 -1.56 -5.99
C ASP A 230 39.15 -0.78 -5.70
N ASP A 231 39.15 0.56 -5.83
CA ASP A 231 40.24 1.36 -5.27
C ASP A 231 40.00 1.51 -3.76
N GLY A 232 40.54 0.57 -2.99
CA GLY A 232 40.42 0.48 -1.52
C GLY A 232 41.04 1.65 -0.77
N SER A 233 40.57 2.87 -1.01
CA SER A 233 41.06 4.12 -0.46
C SER A 233 39.95 5.17 -0.37
N ALA A 234 38.94 4.96 0.48
CA ALA A 234 38.21 6.08 1.08
C ALA A 234 37.52 5.69 2.41
N PRO A 235 37.56 6.57 3.43
CA PRO A 235 36.95 6.33 4.74
C PRO A 235 35.43 6.50 4.70
N SER A 236 34.80 5.89 5.68
CA SER A 236 33.37 5.94 5.98
C SER A 236 32.82 7.36 6.16
N ASP A 237 31.52 7.49 5.83
CA ASP A 237 30.56 8.56 6.14
C ASP A 237 30.50 9.78 5.18
N GLN A 238 29.47 9.81 4.31
CA GLN A 238 28.40 10.84 4.31
C GLN A 238 27.32 10.64 3.23
N LYS A 239 26.10 10.42 3.73
CA LYS A 239 24.72 10.53 3.19
C LYS A 239 24.44 11.18 1.81
N GLN A 240 23.79 10.37 0.97
CA GLN A 240 22.39 10.51 0.46
C GLN A 240 21.95 11.64 -0.49
N VAL A 241 22.84 12.48 -1.05
CA VAL A 241 22.44 13.38 -2.17
C VAL A 241 23.15 13.06 -3.49
N ALA A 242 24.17 12.20 -3.46
CA ALA A 242 25.03 11.90 -4.61
C ALA A 242 24.49 10.85 -5.59
N ASP A 243 23.38 10.16 -5.27
CA ASP A 243 22.97 8.93 -5.96
C ASP A 243 22.42 9.18 -7.38
N GLN A 244 21.66 10.26 -7.59
CA GLN A 244 21.16 10.61 -8.93
C GLN A 244 22.26 11.14 -9.85
N ASP A 245 23.24 11.85 -9.32
CA ASP A 245 24.37 12.36 -10.10
C ASP A 245 25.41 11.27 -10.37
N ALA A 246 25.61 10.33 -9.45
CA ALA A 246 26.42 9.13 -9.66
C ALA A 246 25.79 8.23 -10.73
N HIS A 247 24.47 8.04 -10.71
CA HIS A 247 23.75 7.27 -11.74
C HIS A 247 23.84 7.96 -13.12
N LYS A 248 23.65 9.28 -13.19
CA LYS A 248 23.84 10.04 -14.43
C LYS A 248 25.29 10.00 -14.94
N HIS A 249 26.28 10.10 -14.04
CA HIS A 249 27.69 9.97 -14.42
C HIS A 249 28.04 8.56 -14.89
N SER A 250 27.45 7.53 -14.27
CA SER A 250 27.60 6.13 -14.68
C SER A 250 27.01 5.89 -16.08
N ILE A 251 25.82 6.42 -16.36
CA ILE A 251 25.19 6.37 -17.71
C ILE A 251 26.05 7.10 -18.74
N LEU A 252 26.53 8.32 -18.44
CA LEU A 252 27.38 9.09 -19.35
C LEU A 252 28.71 8.39 -19.65
N ARG A 253 29.32 7.73 -18.64
CA ARG A 253 30.51 6.91 -18.83
C ARG A 253 30.23 5.66 -19.66
N CYS A 254 29.09 5.01 -19.46
CA CYS A 254 28.67 3.86 -20.27
C CYS A 254 28.52 4.24 -21.76
N ILE A 255 27.92 5.40 -22.03
CA ILE A 255 27.81 5.96 -23.39
C ILE A 255 29.19 6.25 -23.99
N GLN A 256 30.11 6.81 -23.20
CA GLN A 256 31.47 7.12 -23.67
C GLN A 256 32.31 5.86 -23.93
N SER A 257 32.13 4.80 -23.14
CA SER A 257 32.76 3.49 -23.39
C SER A 257 32.25 2.85 -24.70
N LEU A 258 30.97 3.02 -25.04
CA LEU A 258 30.40 2.52 -26.30
C LEU A 258 30.95 3.27 -27.53
N THR A 259 31.36 4.53 -27.39
CA THR A 259 31.98 5.28 -28.51
C THR A 259 33.38 4.82 -28.88
N HIS A 260 34.06 4.05 -28.02
CA HIS A 260 35.39 3.48 -28.27
C HIS A 260 35.34 2.01 -28.74
N ALA A 261 34.14 1.45 -28.91
CA ALA A 261 33.92 0.05 -29.32
C ALA A 261 33.71 -0.11 -30.85
N PHE A 262 34.00 0.91 -31.66
CA PHE A 262 33.97 0.87 -33.13
C PHE A 262 35.32 1.25 -33.74
#